data_AF-A0A0F9CZ76-F1
#
_entry.id   AF-A0A0F9CZ76-F1
#
_cell.length_a   1.000
_cell.length_b   1.000
_cell.length_c   1.000
_cell.angle_alpha   90.00
_cell.angle_beta   90.00
_cell.angle_gamma   90.00
#
_symmetry.space_group_name_H-M   'P 1'
#
loop_
_entity.id
_entity.type
_entity.pdbx_description
1 polymer ?
#
loop_
_entity_poly.entity_id
_entity_poly.type
_entity_poly.pdbx_seq_one_letter_code
_entity_poly.pdbx_strand_id
1 'polypeptide(L)'
;ILGQFTIACATASSIQLIANPAAALGTTRAMCALLLVNGYQIGDLLGITGVNTDAMIPPAASGTVEAQTMGVIVQIGAIELLCNLIGGGSIRWTLKWIPIDAGAAVVAA
;
A
#
# COMPACT_ATOMS: atom_id res chain seq x y z
N ILE A 1 -5.14 -1.47 -5.02
CA ILE A 1 -4.29 -0.28 -4.74
C ILE A 1 -3.00 -0.43 -5.53
N LEU A 2 -2.51 0.64 -6.16
CA LEU A 2 -1.25 0.64 -6.92
C LEU A 2 -0.34 1.76 -6.41
N GLY A 3 0.93 1.45 -6.17
CA GLY A 3 1.97 2.39 -5.78
C GLY A 3 3.00 2.56 -6.90
N GLN A 4 3.58 3.76 -6.99
CA GLN A 4 4.71 4.05 -7.86
C GLN A 4 5.78 4.81 -7.08
N PHE A 5 7.03 4.36 -7.15
CA PHE A 5 8.14 5.12 -6.59
C PHE A 5 8.32 6.45 -7.34
N THR A 6 8.27 7.55 -6.60
CA THR A 6 8.56 8.91 -7.08
C THR A 6 9.96 9.37 -6.70
N ILE A 7 10.54 8.77 -5.65
CA ILE A 7 11.93 8.94 -5.22
C ILE A 7 12.49 7.55 -4.97
N ALA A 8 13.69 7.28 -5.51
CA ALA A 8 14.36 5.99 -5.37
C ALA A 8 14.60 5.64 -3.89
N CYS A 9 14.45 4.36 -3.56
CA CYS A 9 14.70 3.84 -2.22
C CYS A 9 16.11 3.22 -2.18
N ALA A 10 17.07 3.95 -1.65
CA ALA A 10 18.47 3.52 -1.60
C ALA A 10 18.80 2.62 -0.39
N THR A 11 17.97 2.63 0.66
CA THR A 11 18.22 1.90 1.90
C THR A 11 17.17 0.81 2.13
N ALA A 12 17.64 -0.41 2.40
CA ALA A 12 16.80 -1.55 2.72
C ALA A 12 15.81 -1.21 3.86
N SER A 13 14.52 -1.23 3.56
CA SER A 13 13.44 -0.91 4.50
C SER A 13 12.29 -1.89 4.29
N SER A 14 11.61 -2.32 5.34
CA SER A 14 10.41 -3.16 5.22
C SER A 14 9.17 -2.29 5.25
N ILE A 15 8.32 -2.47 4.25
CA ILE A 15 7.06 -1.73 4.11
C ILE A 15 5.85 -2.66 4.10
N GLN A 16 4.73 -2.18 4.63
CA GLN A 16 3.42 -2.81 4.48
C GLN A 16 2.31 -1.75 4.42
N LEU A 17 1.21 -2.05 3.74
CA LEU A 17 0.00 -1.25 3.84
C LEU A 17 -0.85 -1.76 5.00
N ILE A 18 -1.33 -0.83 5.82
CA ILE A 18 -2.20 -1.09 6.95
C ILE A 18 -3.50 -0.29 6.80
N ALA A 19 -4.60 -0.88 7.26
CA ALA A 19 -5.85 -0.19 7.47
C ALA A 19 -5.94 0.15 8.96
N ASN A 20 -6.03 1.44 9.27
CA ASN A 20 -6.13 1.97 10.62
C ASN A 20 -7.53 2.57 10.81
N PRO A 21 -8.49 1.81 11.40
CA PRO A 21 -9.84 2.31 11.58
C PRO A 21 -9.86 3.53 12.51
N ALA A 22 -10.85 4.40 12.37
CA ALA A 22 -11.03 5.51 13.31
C ALA A 22 -11.09 4.97 14.75
N ALA A 23 -10.46 5.66 15.70
CA ALA A 23 -10.06 5.15 17.03
C ALA A 23 -11.19 4.53 17.90
N ALA A 24 -12.45 4.67 17.52
CA ALA A 24 -13.60 4.05 18.17
C ALA A 24 -14.09 2.73 17.53
N LEU A 25 -13.51 2.31 16.39
CA LEU A 25 -14.09 1.28 15.51
C LEU A 25 -13.27 0.00 15.40
N GLY A 26 -12.06 -0.05 15.93
CA GLY A 26 -11.27 -1.26 15.93
C GLY A 26 -9.77 -1.05 16.09
N THR A 27 -9.02 -2.08 15.72
CA THR A 27 -7.55 -2.11 15.74
C THR A 27 -6.99 -2.11 14.33
N THR A 28 -5.76 -1.60 14.18
CA THR A 28 -5.03 -1.61 12.91
C THR A 28 -4.89 -3.03 12.36
N ARG A 29 -5.18 -3.22 11.07
CA ARG A 29 -5.05 -4.51 10.38
C ARG A 29 -4.14 -4.39 9.16
N ALA A 30 -3.24 -5.35 9.00
CA ALA A 30 -2.42 -5.46 7.79
C ALA A 30 -3.28 -5.79 6.56
N MET A 31 -3.07 -5.06 5.47
CA MET A 31 -3.70 -5.32 4.17
C MET A 31 -2.84 -6.23 3.30
N CYS A 32 -1.55 -6.36 3.62
CA CYS A 32 -0.56 -7.26 3.03
C CYS A 32 0.52 -7.56 4.08
N ALA A 33 1.29 -8.63 3.90
CA ALA A 33 2.50 -8.88 4.65
C ALA A 33 3.64 -7.93 4.21
N LEU A 34 4.70 -7.88 5.03
CA LEU A 34 5.87 -7.03 4.81
C LEU A 34 6.58 -7.37 3.49
N LEU A 35 6.98 -6.33 2.79
CA LEU A 35 7.91 -6.40 1.66
C LEU A 35 9.19 -5.66 2.02
N LEU A 36 10.34 -6.31 1.80
CA LEU A 36 11.63 -5.65 1.90
C LEU A 36 11.90 -4.86 0.61
N VAL A 37 11.93 -3.53 0.72
CA VAL A 37 12.33 -2.64 -0.36
C VAL A 37 13.82 -2.33 -0.30
N ASN A 38 14.57 -2.61 -1.37
CA ASN A 38 16.01 -2.37 -1.43
C ASN A 38 16.47 -2.09 -2.87
N GLY A 39 16.89 -0.86 -3.16
CA GLY A 39 17.45 -0.48 -4.46
C GLY A 39 16.43 -0.17 -5.56
N TYR A 40 15.16 0.00 -5.22
CA TYR A 40 14.10 0.34 -6.18
C TYR A 40 14.20 1.77 -6.69
N GLN A 41 13.94 1.96 -7.98
CA GLN A 41 14.15 3.20 -8.73
C GLN A 41 12.86 3.98 -8.93
N ILE A 42 12.98 5.23 -9.37
CA ILE A 42 11.84 6.05 -9.76
C ILE A 42 11.11 5.37 -10.92
N GLY A 43 9.79 5.27 -10.82
CA GLY A 43 8.93 4.65 -11.82
C GLY A 43 8.54 3.22 -11.52
N ASP A 44 9.29 2.52 -10.67
CA ASP A 44 8.98 1.13 -10.27
C ASP A 44 7.59 1.06 -9.63
N LEU A 45 6.78 0.11 -10.10
CA LEU A 45 5.39 -0.07 -9.67
C LEU A 45 5.25 -1.22 -8.69
N LEU A 46 4.44 -1.02 -7.66
CA LEU A 46 4.13 -2.01 -6.62
C LEU A 46 2.64 -2.00 -6.28
N GLY A 47 2.17 -3.01 -5.55
CA GLY A 47 0.76 -3.10 -5.18
C GLY A 47 0.49 -4.18 -4.13
N ILE A 48 -0.78 -4.52 -3.94
CA ILE A 48 -1.19 -5.62 -3.05
C ILE A 48 -2.06 -6.60 -3.82
N THR A 49 -1.96 -7.89 -3.48
CA THR A 49 -2.86 -8.92 -4.01
C THR A 49 -4.27 -8.79 -3.42
N GLY A 50 -4.38 -8.21 -2.22
CA GLY A 50 -5.61 -8.14 -1.43
C GLY A 50 -5.72 -9.24 -0.36
N VAL A 51 -4.71 -10.12 -0.27
CA VAL A 51 -4.58 -11.14 0.77
C VAL A 51 -3.60 -10.63 1.83
N ASN A 52 -4.03 -10.61 3.10
CA ASN A 52 -3.25 -10.01 4.18
C ASN A 52 -1.99 -10.80 4.56
N THR A 53 -1.91 -12.08 4.19
CA THR A 53 -0.73 -12.94 4.40
C THR A 53 0.29 -12.86 3.28
N ASP A 54 -0.11 -12.37 2.10
CA ASP A 54 0.79 -12.24 0.95
C ASP A 54 1.62 -10.96 1.10
N ALA A 55 2.91 -11.07 0.81
CA ALA A 55 3.76 -9.88 0.73
C ALA A 55 3.21 -8.90 -0.31
N MET A 56 3.47 -7.62 -0.09
CA MET A 56 3.23 -6.59 -1.11
C MET A 56 3.90 -7.02 -2.43
N ILE A 57 3.20 -6.82 -3.55
CA ILE A 57 3.69 -7.19 -4.88
C ILE A 57 5.00 -6.43 -5.08
N PRO A 58 6.13 -7.13 -5.25
CA PRO A 58 7.44 -6.51 -5.27
C PRO A 58 7.54 -5.57 -6.48
N PRO A 59 8.20 -4.41 -6.32
CA PRO A 59 8.35 -3.48 -7.40
C PRO A 59 9.03 -4.13 -8.60
N ALA A 60 8.34 -4.06 -9.74
CA ALA A 60 8.83 -4.60 -10.98
C ALA A 60 9.52 -3.46 -11.76
N ALA A 61 10.82 -3.62 -12.05
CA ALA A 61 11.48 -2.90 -13.14
C ALA A 61 11.00 -3.39 -14.52
N SER A 62 10.29 -4.53 -14.53
CA SER A 62 9.53 -5.06 -15.67
C SER A 62 8.31 -4.17 -15.88
N GLY A 63 8.05 -3.70 -17.10
CA GLY A 63 7.01 -2.74 -17.45
C GLY A 63 5.55 -3.16 -17.20
N THR A 64 5.31 -4.13 -16.32
CA THR A 64 4.00 -4.63 -15.89
C THR A 64 4.03 -4.97 -14.39
N VAL A 65 2.90 -4.78 -13.72
CA VAL A 65 2.68 -5.20 -12.33
C VAL A 65 1.28 -5.82 -12.24
N GLU A 66 1.11 -6.85 -11.42
CA GLU A 66 -0.19 -7.46 -11.20
C GLU A 66 -1.13 -6.48 -10.50
N ALA A 67 -2.39 -6.47 -10.94
CA ALA A 67 -3.44 -5.78 -10.22
C ALA A 67 -3.88 -6.61 -9.01
N GLN A 68 -4.53 -5.92 -8.06
CA GLN A 68 -5.16 -6.56 -6.91
C GLN A 68 -6.19 -7.62 -7.36
N THR A 69 -5.98 -8.88 -6.98
CA THR A 69 -6.79 -10.04 -7.39
C THR A 69 -7.98 -10.27 -6.47
N MET A 70 -7.89 -9.88 -5.20
CA MET A 70 -8.98 -9.92 -4.23
C MET A 70 -9.37 -8.52 -3.75
N GLY A 71 -10.66 -8.19 -3.86
CA GLY A 71 -11.21 -6.96 -3.30
C GLY A 71 -11.06 -6.93 -1.77
N VAL A 72 -10.71 -5.76 -1.24
CA VAL A 72 -10.58 -5.54 0.21
C VAL A 72 -11.61 -4.51 0.64
N ILE A 73 -12.41 -4.87 1.65
CA ILE A 73 -13.33 -3.96 2.31
C ILE A 73 -12.55 -3.28 3.44
N VAL A 74 -12.56 -1.94 3.44
CA VAL A 74 -11.85 -1.13 4.42
C VAL A 74 -12.88 -0.35 5.23
N GLN A 75 -12.77 -0.39 6.55
CA GLN A 75 -13.61 0.41 7.45
C GLN A 75 -13.20 1.89 7.39
N ILE A 76 -14.07 2.78 7.85
CA ILE A 76 -13.74 4.21 7.96
C ILE A 76 -12.51 4.42 8.86
N GLY A 77 -11.57 5.23 8.38
CA GLY A 77 -10.27 5.44 8.99
C GLY A 77 -9.24 5.85 7.94
N ALA A 78 -7.98 5.50 8.19
CA ALA A 78 -6.87 5.78 7.29
C ALA A 78 -6.31 4.49 6.68
N ILE A 79 -5.80 4.59 5.45
CA ILE A 79 -4.89 3.61 4.87
C ILE A 79 -3.49 4.21 4.97
N GLU A 80 -2.58 3.52 5.64
CA GLU A 80 -1.26 4.05 5.94
C GLU A 80 -0.17 3.12 5.40
N LEU A 81 0.94 3.72 4.97
CA LEU A 81 2.17 2.99 4.69
C LEU A 81 2.96 2.88 5.99
N LEU A 82 3.06 1.66 6.54
CA LEU A 82 3.96 1.40 7.65
C LEU A 82 5.35 1.06 7.10
N CYS A 83 6.35 1.81 7.53
CA CYS A 83 7.76 1.61 7.16
C CYS A 83 8.58 1.45 8.45
N ASN A 84 9.37 0.38 8.56
CA ASN A 84 10.14 0.09 9.78
C ASN A 84 11.39 0.98 9.95
N LEU A 85 11.84 1.64 8.89
CA LEU A 85 13.01 2.51 8.85
C LEU A 85 12.80 3.61 7.80
N ILE A 86 13.32 4.81 8.03
CA ILE A 86 13.27 5.89 7.04
C ILE A 86 14.28 5.59 5.91
N GLY A 87 13.80 4.98 4.83
CA GLY A 87 14.63 4.52 3.68
C GLY A 87 14.89 5.55 2.57
N GLY A 88 14.41 6.79 2.73
CA GLY A 88 14.60 7.88 1.76
C GLY A 88 13.74 7.82 0.49
N GLY A 89 13.03 6.71 0.25
CA GLY A 89 12.11 6.57 -0.88
C GLY A 89 10.76 7.28 -0.66
N SER A 90 10.07 7.58 -1.74
CA SER A 90 8.70 8.11 -1.72
C SER A 90 7.84 7.38 -2.74
N ILE A 91 6.58 7.12 -2.39
CA ILE A 91 5.64 6.35 -3.20
C ILE A 91 4.36 7.16 -3.37
N ARG A 92 3.95 7.37 -4.62
CA ARG A 92 2.61 7.87 -4.96
C ARG A 92 1.65 6.70 -5.02
N TRP A 93 0.51 6.81 -4.33
CA TRP A 93 -0.54 5.80 -4.32
C TRP A 93 -1.72 6.19 -5.19
N THR A 94 -2.19 5.25 -5.99
CA THR A 94 -3.41 5.34 -6.81
C THR A 94 -4.40 4.29 -6.32
N LEU A 95 -5.61 4.74 -6.00
CA LEU A 95 -6.69 3.89 -5.52
C LEU A 95 -7.85 3.86 -6.52
N LYS A 96 -8.22 2.66 -6.95
CA LYS A 96 -9.55 2.39 -7.49
C LYS A 96 -10.42 1.90 -6.34
N TRP A 97 -11.49 2.62 -6.05
CA TRP A 97 -12.42 2.30 -4.96
C TRP A 97 -13.86 2.30 -5.46
N ILE A 98 -14.73 1.58 -4.74
CA ILE A 98 -16.16 1.54 -4.98
C ILE A 98 -16.83 1.81 -3.62
N PRO A 99 -17.69 2.83 -3.48
CA PRO A 99 -18.43 3.06 -2.26
C PRO A 99 -19.37 1.89 -1.98
N ILE A 100 -19.32 1.36 -0.76
CA ILE A 100 -20.31 0.39 -0.26
C ILE A 100 -21.46 1.14 0.42
N ASP A 101 -21.13 2.11 1.26
CA ASP A 101 -22.10 2.94 1.98
C ASP A 101 -22.32 4.29 1.27
N ALA A 102 -23.54 4.80 1.37
CA ALA A 102 -23.88 6.14 0.86
C ALA A 102 -23.11 7.22 1.64
N GLY A 103 -22.47 8.13 0.91
CA GLY A 103 -21.66 9.20 1.50
C GLY A 103 -20.24 8.78 1.90
N ALA A 104 -19.84 7.52 1.66
CA ALA A 104 -18.44 7.12 1.78
C ALA A 104 -17.57 7.92 0.80
N ALA A 105 -16.39 8.34 1.25
CA ALA A 105 -15.42 9.06 0.43
C ALA A 105 -14.00 8.65 0.83
N VAL A 106 -13.08 8.73 -0.12
CA VAL A 106 -11.64 8.60 0.13
C VAL A 106 -10.99 9.95 -0.14
N VAL A 107 -10.23 10.45 0.84
CA VAL A 107 -9.45 11.67 0.74
C VAL A 107 -7.97 11.28 0.79
N ALA A 108 -7.21 11.67 -0.23
CA ALA A 108 -5.75 11.53 -0.22
C ALA A 108 -5.16 12.61 0.71
N ALA A 109 -4.20 12.20 1.53
CA ALA A 109 -3.40 13.10 2.37
C ALA A 109 -2.14 13.58 1.63
#